data_AF-A0A7R9MJ68-F1
#
_entry.id   AF-A0A7R9MJ68-F1
#
_cell.length_a   1.000
_cell.length_b   1.000
_cell.length_c   1.000
_cell.angle_alpha   90.00
_cell.angle_beta   90.00
_cell.angle_gamma   90.00
#
_symmetry.space_group_name_H-M   'P 1'
#
loop_
_entity.id
_entity.type
_entity.pdbx_description
1 polymer ?
#
loop_
_entity_poly.entity_id
_entity_poly.type
_entity_poly.pdbx_seq_one_letter_code
_entity_poly.pdbx_strand_id
1 'polypeptide(L)'
;MKTCLQMKASLENVTNLVPTGDDFRWYLKFKCNNCGEESDKWIYLSLEEKFPMKGSKGEAHLVSKCKMCSRDCSVGNGQRVITHIIPEMITQYTSDDSNSFKTICGFDCRGVSVIDFSPRV
;
A
#
# COMPACT_ATOMS: atom_id res chain seq x y z
N MET A 1 -4.64 0.23 10.40
CA MET A 1 -5.82 -0.41 9.79
C MET A 1 -5.30 -1.35 8.74
N LYS A 2 -5.73 -2.61 8.77
CA LYS A 2 -5.23 -3.62 7.85
C LYS A 2 -6.05 -3.64 6.56
N THR A 3 -5.38 -3.49 5.42
CA THR A 3 -5.98 -3.52 4.09
C THR A 3 -5.35 -4.65 3.29
N CYS A 4 -6.16 -5.54 2.73
CA CYS A 4 -5.71 -6.68 1.93
C CYS A 4 -5.93 -6.37 0.45
N LEU A 5 -4.88 -6.46 -0.36
CA LEU A 5 -4.99 -6.36 -1.81
C LEU A 5 -5.28 -7.75 -2.37
N GLN A 6 -6.39 -7.87 -3.08
CA GLN A 6 -6.79 -9.09 -3.76
C GLN A 6 -6.65 -8.94 -5.26
N MET A 7 -6.20 -10.00 -5.92
CA MET A 7 -6.17 -10.08 -7.37
C MET A 7 -6.96 -11.28 -7.88
N LYS A 8 -7.45 -11.16 -9.11
CA LYS A 8 -8.05 -12.23 -9.88
C LYS A 8 -7.49 -12.17 -11.29
N ALA A 9 -6.99 -13.30 -11.78
CA ALA A 9 -6.46 -13.42 -13.14
C ALA A 9 -6.83 -14.80 -13.72
N SER A 10 -6.87 -14.89 -15.05
CA SER A 10 -6.91 -16.17 -15.75
C SER A 10 -5.48 -16.57 -16.07
N LEU A 11 -5.05 -17.74 -15.59
CA LEU A 11 -3.72 -18.28 -15.84
C LEU A 11 -3.78 -19.36 -16.92
N GLU A 12 -2.88 -19.28 -17.90
CA GLU A 12 -2.69 -20.30 -18.94
C GLU A 12 -1.22 -20.73 -18.95
N ASN A 13 -0.94 -21.99 -18.60
CA ASN A 13 0.42 -22.54 -18.52
C ASN A 13 1.38 -21.76 -17.60
N VAL A 14 0.84 -20.98 -16.65
CA VAL A 14 1.59 -20.21 -15.64
C VAL A 14 1.05 -20.55 -14.26
N THR A 15 1.93 -20.60 -13.26
CA THR A 15 1.57 -20.75 -11.84
C THR A 15 2.56 -19.96 -10.97
N ASN A 16 2.28 -19.88 -9.67
CA ASN A 16 3.14 -19.23 -8.67
C ASN A 16 3.50 -17.77 -9.00
N LEU A 17 2.52 -16.99 -9.48
CA LEU A 17 2.70 -15.56 -9.71
C LEU A 17 2.94 -14.87 -8.36
N VAL A 18 4.10 -14.23 -8.22
CA VAL A 18 4.53 -13.56 -6.99
C VAL A 18 5.43 -12.36 -7.35
N PRO A 19 5.36 -11.23 -6.61
CA PRO A 19 6.37 -10.18 -6.74
C PRO A 19 7.77 -10.77 -6.46
N THR A 20 8.74 -10.37 -7.27
CA THR A 20 10.13 -10.80 -7.13
C THR A 20 10.97 -9.66 -6.58
N GLY A 21 11.77 -9.94 -5.55
CA GLY A 21 12.67 -8.97 -4.94
C GLY A 21 12.01 -8.05 -3.91
N ASP A 22 12.82 -7.52 -2.99
CA ASP A 22 12.39 -6.54 -1.99
C ASP A 22 12.22 -5.14 -2.60
N ASP A 23 12.76 -4.91 -3.79
CA ASP A 23 12.66 -3.69 -4.59
C ASP A 23 11.35 -3.59 -5.40
N PHE A 24 10.51 -4.65 -5.37
CA PHE A 24 9.22 -4.65 -6.05
C PHE A 24 8.33 -3.48 -5.59
N ARG A 25 7.78 -2.76 -6.57
CA ARG A 25 7.05 -1.51 -6.33
C ARG A 25 5.56 -1.71 -6.38
N TRP A 26 4.91 -1.61 -5.23
CA TRP A 26 3.46 -1.58 -5.09
C TRP A 26 2.92 -0.18 -5.39
N TYR A 27 2.43 0.06 -6.61
CA TYR A 27 1.84 1.35 -6.98
C TYR A 27 0.39 1.45 -6.52
N LEU A 28 0.14 2.34 -5.57
CA LEU A 28 -1.15 2.55 -4.94
C LEU A 28 -1.60 4.01 -5.07
N LYS A 29 -2.92 4.21 -5.05
CA LYS A 29 -3.50 5.51 -4.71
C LYS A 29 -4.11 5.46 -3.32
N PHE A 30 -4.09 6.60 -2.66
CA PHE A 30 -4.54 6.75 -1.28
C PHE A 30 -5.59 7.84 -1.17
N LYS A 31 -6.50 7.65 -0.22
CA LYS A 31 -7.43 8.67 0.25
C LYS A 31 -7.12 9.02 1.69
N CYS A 32 -6.98 10.31 1.99
CA CYS A 32 -6.81 10.78 3.36
C CYS A 32 -8.11 10.57 4.15
N ASN A 33 -8.01 9.90 5.29
CA ASN A 33 -9.18 9.63 6.12
C ASN A 33 -9.66 10.87 6.90
N ASN A 34 -8.86 11.94 6.94
CA ASN A 34 -9.19 13.17 7.66
C ASN A 34 -9.94 14.18 6.78
N CYS A 35 -9.37 14.58 5.64
CA CYS A 35 -9.97 15.57 4.74
C CYS A 35 -10.61 14.96 3.47
N GLY A 36 -10.46 13.66 3.23
CA GLY A 36 -10.97 13.01 2.02
C GLY A 36 -10.15 13.24 0.75
N GLU A 37 -9.03 13.99 0.80
CA GLU A 37 -8.16 14.22 -0.36
C GLU A 37 -7.62 12.91 -0.91
N GLU A 38 -7.74 12.72 -2.22
CA GLU A 38 -7.22 11.57 -2.95
C GLU A 38 -5.90 11.91 -3.62
N SER A 39 -4.97 10.96 -3.70
CA SER A 39 -3.69 11.18 -4.34
C SER A 39 -3.85 11.29 -5.87
N ASP A 40 -3.49 12.45 -6.44
CA ASP A 40 -3.51 12.67 -7.89
C ASP A 40 -2.57 11.71 -8.64
N LYS A 41 -1.42 11.40 -8.02
CA LYS A 41 -0.36 10.57 -8.59
C LYS A 41 -0.30 9.22 -7.91
N TRP A 42 0.15 8.23 -8.67
CA TRP A 42 0.54 6.92 -8.13
C TRP A 42 1.72 7.08 -7.18
N ILE A 43 1.60 6.47 -6.00
CA ILE A 43 2.65 6.42 -4.99
C ILE A 43 3.05 4.96 -4.86
N TYR A 44 4.35 4.68 -4.92
CA TYR A 44 4.85 3.32 -4.76
C TYR A 44 5.37 3.08 -3.34
N LEU A 45 5.40 1.80 -2.96
CA LEU A 45 6.08 1.30 -1.77
C LEU A 45 6.87 0.04 -2.16
N SER A 46 8.05 -0.15 -1.59
CA SER A 46 8.83 -1.39 -1.68
C SER A 46 9.17 -1.90 -0.27
N LEU A 47 9.58 -3.17 -0.16
CA LEU A 47 10.07 -3.74 1.10
C LEU A 47 11.47 -3.23 1.46
N GLU A 48 12.25 -2.86 0.43
CA GLU A 48 13.57 -2.26 0.56
C GLU A 48 13.51 -0.88 1.24
N GLU A 49 12.52 -0.06 0.90
CA GLU A 49 12.39 1.30 1.44
C GLU A 49 11.79 1.31 2.84
N LYS A 50 12.56 1.73 3.84
CA LYS A 50 12.10 1.90 5.23
C LYS A 50 12.40 3.29 5.74
N PHE A 51 11.39 3.93 6.30
CA PHE A 51 11.45 5.29 6.80
C PHE A 51 11.06 5.36 8.28
N PRO A 52 11.80 6.09 9.12
CA PRO A 52 11.48 6.21 10.54
C PRO A 52 10.19 6.99 10.76
N MET A 53 9.31 6.46 11.63
CA MET A 53 8.08 7.15 12.00
C MET A 53 8.33 8.17 13.10
N LYS A 54 8.35 9.49 12.79
CA LYS A 54 8.51 10.48 13.90
C LYS A 54 7.39 10.34 14.94
N GLY A 55 7.73 10.24 16.22
CA GLY A 55 6.78 10.07 17.33
C GLY A 55 6.49 8.60 17.69
N SER A 56 7.10 7.64 17.01
CA SER A 56 7.07 6.21 17.35
C SER A 56 8.47 5.60 17.17
N LYS A 57 8.73 4.44 17.77
CA LYS A 57 9.99 3.69 17.59
C LYS A 57 9.98 2.79 16.34
N GLY A 58 8.89 2.74 15.58
CA GLY A 58 8.79 1.86 14.41
C GLY A 58 9.20 2.51 13.08
N GLU A 59 9.34 1.69 12.05
CA GLU A 59 9.68 2.05 10.67
C GLU A 59 8.55 1.69 9.71
N ALA A 60 8.32 2.50 8.68
CA ALA A 60 7.29 2.29 7.67
C ALA A 60 7.83 2.32 6.25
N HIS A 61 7.12 1.67 5.32
CA HIS A 61 7.51 1.65 3.91
C HIS A 61 7.07 2.92 3.17
N LEU A 62 6.14 3.69 3.73
CA LEU A 62 5.77 5.02 3.27
C LEU A 62 5.45 5.91 4.46
N VAL A 63 6.09 7.09 4.52
CA VAL A 63 5.75 8.16 5.45
C VAL A 63 5.56 9.45 4.67
N SER A 64 4.34 9.95 4.59
CA SER A 64 4.01 11.20 3.89
C SER A 64 3.05 12.07 4.71
N LYS A 65 2.82 13.31 4.27
CA LYS A 65 1.85 14.23 4.88
C LYS A 65 0.79 14.58 3.84
N CYS A 66 -0.48 14.57 4.26
CA CYS A 66 -1.55 15.09 3.43
C CYS A 66 -1.35 16.59 3.17
N LYS A 67 -1.42 16.99 1.90
CA LYS A 67 -1.12 18.37 1.48
C LYS A 67 -2.23 19.32 1.93
N MET A 68 -3.50 18.93 1.80
CA MET A 68 -4.63 19.75 2.24
C MET A 68 -4.67 19.89 3.77
N CYS A 69 -4.58 18.79 4.51
CA CYS A 69 -4.55 18.83 5.98
C CYS A 69 -3.38 19.66 6.54
N SER A 70 -2.29 19.80 5.78
CA SER A 70 -1.16 20.63 6.19
C SER A 70 -1.38 22.12 5.94
N ARG A 71 -2.32 22.50 5.05
CA ARG A 71 -2.64 23.90 4.71
C ARG A 71 -3.71 24.49 5.61
N ASP A 72 -4.75 23.74 5.97
CA ASP A 72 -5.91 24.21 6.75
C ASP A 72 -5.64 24.35 8.28
N CYS A 73 -4.42 24.67 8.69
CA CYS A 73 -3.98 24.65 10.09
C CYS A 73 -4.74 25.64 11.00
N SER A 74 -5.76 25.17 11.71
CA SER A 74 -6.10 25.64 13.08
C SER A 74 -5.60 24.69 14.17
N VAL A 75 -5.13 23.48 13.82
CA VAL A 75 -4.48 22.55 14.75
C VAL A 75 -3.23 21.96 14.09
N GLY A 76 -2.05 22.34 14.57
CA GLY A 76 -0.74 22.19 13.92
C GLY A 76 -0.17 20.76 13.75
N ASN A 77 -0.94 19.80 13.25
CA ASN A 77 -0.45 18.45 12.94
C ASN A 77 -1.12 17.89 11.67
N GLY A 78 -0.68 18.33 10.48
CA GLY A 78 -1.15 17.74 9.22
C GLY A 78 -1.09 16.20 9.24
N GLN A 79 -2.21 15.55 8.86
CA GLN A 79 -2.38 14.09 8.98
C GLN A 79 -1.22 13.36 8.30
N ARG A 80 -0.58 12.49 9.08
CA ARG A 80 0.54 11.67 8.60
C ARG A 80 -0.01 10.40 7.99
N VAL A 81 0.40 10.18 6.76
CA VAL A 81 0.18 8.98 5.97
C VAL A 81 1.30 8.02 6.31
N ILE A 82 0.96 6.88 6.89
CA ILE A 82 1.93 5.85 7.23
C ILE A 82 1.41 4.53 6.71
N THR A 83 2.19 3.86 5.86
CA THR A 83 1.80 2.56 5.31
C THR A 83 2.97 1.59 5.43
N HIS A 84 2.66 0.38 5.90
CA HIS A 84 3.61 -0.72 6.02
C HIS A 84 3.12 -1.89 5.18
N ILE A 85 3.96 -2.40 4.28
CA ILE A 85 3.78 -3.73 3.70
C ILE A 85 3.95 -4.77 4.82
N ILE A 86 3.08 -5.78 4.85
CA ILE A 86 3.14 -6.92 5.77
C ILE A 86 3.75 -8.09 5.00
N PRO A 87 5.05 -8.39 5.16
CA PRO A 87 5.74 -9.39 4.34
C PRO A 87 5.11 -10.79 4.47
N GLU A 88 4.59 -11.16 5.64
CA GLU A 88 3.97 -12.47 5.85
C GLU A 88 2.64 -12.65 5.10
N MET A 89 2.11 -11.57 4.52
CA MET A 89 0.88 -11.60 3.72
C MET A 89 1.14 -11.51 2.21
N ILE A 90 2.41 -11.48 1.80
CA ILE A 90 2.75 -11.65 0.40
C ILE A 90 2.58 -13.11 0.06
N THR A 91 1.59 -13.42 -0.78
CA THR A 91 1.31 -14.80 -1.18
C THR A 91 1.32 -14.95 -2.68
N GLN A 92 1.75 -16.13 -3.11
CA GLN A 92 1.78 -16.55 -4.50
C GLN A 92 0.37 -16.89 -5.00
N TYR A 93 0.05 -16.44 -6.21
CA TYR A 93 -1.18 -16.76 -6.93
C TYR A 93 -0.93 -17.96 -7.85
N THR A 94 -1.53 -19.10 -7.53
CA THR A 94 -1.27 -20.39 -8.19
C THR A 94 -2.35 -20.71 -9.23
N SER A 95 -2.13 -21.77 -10.02
CA SER A 95 -3.12 -22.29 -10.96
C SER A 95 -4.47 -22.63 -10.31
N ASP A 96 -4.47 -23.05 -9.05
CA ASP A 96 -5.69 -23.42 -8.31
C ASP A 96 -6.52 -22.18 -7.93
N ASP A 97 -5.87 -21.02 -7.84
CA ASP A 97 -6.53 -19.74 -7.54
C ASP A 97 -7.11 -19.07 -8.79
N SER A 98 -6.78 -19.59 -9.97
CA SER A 98 -7.17 -19.03 -11.27
C SER A 98 -8.67 -18.73 -11.32
N ASN A 99 -9.03 -17.57 -11.83
CA ASN A 99 -10.40 -17.04 -11.89
C ASN A 99 -11.07 -16.75 -10.53
N SER A 100 -10.34 -16.81 -9.42
CA SER A 100 -10.82 -16.46 -8.08
C SER A 100 -10.04 -15.27 -7.50
N PHE A 101 -10.70 -14.48 -6.64
CA PHE A 101 -10.02 -13.43 -5.90
C PHE A 101 -9.20 -14.03 -4.77
N LYS A 102 -7.90 -13.72 -4.75
CA LYS A 102 -6.99 -14.10 -3.68
C LYS A 102 -6.19 -12.92 -3.20
N THR A 103 -5.98 -12.87 -1.90
CA THR A 103 -5.11 -11.86 -1.26
C THR A 103 -3.65 -12.12 -1.63
N ILE A 104 -3.00 -11.14 -2.26
CA ILE A 104 -1.59 -11.23 -2.67
C ILE A 104 -0.65 -10.38 -1.82
N CYS A 105 -1.20 -9.40 -1.08
CA CYS A 105 -0.42 -8.54 -0.21
C CYS A 105 -1.30 -7.92 0.88
N GLY A 106 -0.72 -7.63 2.04
CA GLY A 106 -1.36 -6.90 3.13
C GLY A 106 -0.62 -5.61 3.44
N PHE A 107 -1.36 -4.55 3.74
CA PHE A 107 -0.85 -3.25 4.14
C PHE A 107 -1.42 -2.83 5.50
N ASP A 108 -0.59 -2.37 6.44
CA ASP A 108 -1.04 -1.61 7.61
C ASP A 108 -0.99 -0.12 7.30
N CYS A 109 -2.17 0.49 7.11
CA CYS A 109 -2.34 1.90 6.77
C CYS A 109 -2.79 2.70 8.00
N ARG A 110 -2.22 3.89 8.20
CA ARG A 110 -2.63 4.86 9.23
C ARG A 110 -2.81 6.24 8.59
N GLY A 111 -3.95 6.87 8.85
CA GLY A 111 -4.31 8.18 8.29
C GLY A 111 -4.77 8.17 6.83
N VAL A 112 -4.70 7.02 6.15
CA VAL A 112 -5.15 6.83 4.77
C VAL A 112 -5.83 5.50 4.56
N SER A 113 -6.57 5.41 3.46
CA SER A 113 -7.11 4.18 2.88
C SER A 113 -6.55 4.00 1.47
N VAL A 114 -6.19 2.77 1.10
CA VAL A 114 -5.86 2.43 -0.29
C VAL A 114 -7.14 2.43 -1.10
N ILE A 115 -7.14 3.15 -2.23
CA ILE A 115 -8.33 3.29 -3.10
C ILE A 115 -8.13 2.71 -4.50
N ASP A 116 -6.88 2.52 -4.93
CA ASP A 116 -6.57 2.02 -6.25
C ASP A 116 -5.20 1.32 -6.26
N PHE A 117 -5.02 0.38 -7.19
CA PHE A 117 -3.80 -0.38 -7.37
C PHE A 117 -3.49 -0.53 -8.87
N SER A 118 -2.24 -0.24 -9.23
CA SER A 118 -1.72 -0.43 -10.58
C SER A 118 -0.63 -1.50 -10.55
N PRO A 119 -0.90 -2.72 -11.06
CA PRO A 119 0.18 -3.68 -11.31
C PRO A 119 1.09 -3.13 -12.41
N ARG A 120 2.41 -3.19 -12.20
CA ARG A 120 3.42 -2.74 -13.16
C ARG A 120 4.57 -3.74 -13.22
N VAL A 121 5.32 -3.64 -14.32
CA VAL A 121 6.60 -4.32 -14.56
C VAL A 121 7.76 -3.44 -14.13
#